data_AF-A0A0C9V985-F1
#
_entry.id   AF-A0A0C9V985-F1
#
_cell.length_a   1.000
_cell.length_b   1.000
_cell.length_c   1.000
_cell.angle_alpha   90.00
_cell.angle_beta   90.00
_cell.angle_gamma   90.00
#
_symmetry.space_group_name_H-M   'P 1'
#
loop_
_entity.id
_entity.type
_entity.pdbx_description
1 polymer ?
#
loop_
_entity_poly.entity_id
_entity_poly.type
_entity_poly.pdbx_seq_one_letter_code
_entity_poly.pdbx_strand_id
1 'polypeptide(L)'
;MQDTIANIESSNNEELEITFSVVKLTWLNGSDAHDHTQHGPLMLDFKTRKDANTAIDQGLTIDGTYCRASIYIPRVPQCFRCQDWGHRATECTGEAQCGKCAGSHETSQHSCTHANPCMPRE
;
A
#
# COMPACT_ATOMS: atom_id res chain seq x y z
N MET A 1 8.63 8.20 14.99
CA MET A 1 7.33 8.52 14.35
C MET A 1 6.86 9.93 14.69
N GLN A 2 6.71 10.32 15.96
CA GLN A 2 6.34 11.71 16.30
C GLN A 2 7.40 12.72 15.84
N ASP A 3 8.68 12.44 16.09
CA ASP A 3 9.77 13.30 15.62
C ASP A 3 9.80 13.44 14.09
N THR A 4 9.50 12.34 13.38
CA THR A 4 9.40 12.33 11.91
C THR A 4 8.27 13.23 11.41
N ILE A 5 7.10 13.18 12.07
CA ILE A 5 5.97 14.06 11.73
C ILE A 5 6.35 15.52 11.93
N ALA A 6 6.94 15.85 13.08
CA ALA A 6 7.35 17.22 13.39
C ALA A 6 8.37 17.76 12.37
N ASN A 7 9.32 16.93 11.92
CA ASN A 7 10.29 17.31 10.90
C ASN A 7 9.62 17.60 9.55
N ILE A 8 8.70 16.73 9.10
CA ILE A 8 7.95 16.94 7.85
C ILE A 8 7.12 18.23 7.94
N GLU A 9 6.40 18.45 9.04
CA GLU A 9 5.62 19.67 9.25
C GLU A 9 6.50 20.91 9.20
N SER A 10 7.65 20.92 9.91
CA SER A 10 8.56 22.07 9.94
C SER A 10 9.11 22.41 8.55
N SER A 11 9.63 21.42 7.82
CA SER A 11 10.20 21.66 6.49
C SER A 11 9.17 22.20 5.50
N ASN A 12 7.94 21.67 5.51
CA ASN A 12 6.90 22.13 4.60
C ASN A 12 6.34 23.50 4.98
N ASN A 13 6.25 23.81 6.27
CA ASN A 13 5.79 25.11 6.73
C ASN A 13 6.79 26.22 6.39
N GLU A 14 8.10 25.96 6.49
CA GLU A 14 9.15 26.90 6.12
C GLU A 14 9.20 27.14 4.60
N GLU A 15 9.09 26.07 3.80
CA GLU A 15 9.22 26.15 2.34
C GLU A 15 7.97 26.74 1.66
N LEU A 16 6.77 26.40 2.16
CA LEU A 16 5.50 26.76 1.52
C LEU A 16 4.75 27.90 2.22
N GLU A 17 5.23 28.38 3.37
CA GLU A 17 4.52 29.33 4.25
C GLU A 17 3.10 28.88 4.64
N ILE A 18 2.81 27.58 4.55
CA ILE A 18 1.50 26.99 4.86
C ILE A 18 1.66 26.02 6.02
N THR A 19 0.79 26.11 7.02
CA THR A 19 0.78 25.17 8.14
C THR A 19 -0.03 23.93 7.83
N PHE A 20 0.61 22.75 7.90
CA PHE A 20 -0.07 21.45 7.81
C PHE A 20 -0.11 20.78 9.19
N SER A 21 -1.14 19.97 9.44
CA SER A 21 -1.20 19.12 10.63
C SER A 21 -1.41 17.65 10.24
N VAL A 22 -0.38 16.84 10.47
CA VAL A 22 -0.36 15.40 10.21
C VAL A 22 -0.74 14.67 11.49
N VAL A 23 -1.77 13.84 11.39
CA VAL A 23 -2.31 13.05 12.51
C VAL A 23 -1.59 11.72 12.63
N LYS A 24 -1.29 11.09 11.49
CA LYS A 24 -0.71 9.75 11.46
C LYS A 24 0.18 9.58 10.24
N LEU A 25 1.23 8.79 10.45
CA LEU A 25 2.13 8.33 9.42
C LEU A 25 2.12 6.80 9.42
N THR A 26 2.02 6.18 8.25
CA THR A 26 1.99 4.71 8.10
C THR A 26 2.75 4.29 6.85
N TRP A 27 3.74 3.42 7.02
CA TRP A 27 4.37 2.71 5.91
C TRP A 27 3.39 1.67 5.35
N LEU A 28 3.16 1.67 4.04
CA LEU A 28 2.21 0.75 3.39
C LEU A 28 2.85 -0.59 2.99
N ASN A 29 4.17 -0.69 3.05
CA ASN A 29 4.90 -1.95 2.90
C ASN A 29 5.00 -2.69 4.25
N GLY A 30 5.20 -4.01 4.20
CA GLY A 30 5.47 -4.80 5.39
C GLY A 30 6.78 -4.40 6.07
N SER A 31 6.92 -4.68 7.37
CA SER A 31 8.16 -4.47 8.13
C SER A 31 9.37 -5.08 7.42
N ASP A 32 9.18 -6.26 6.85
CA ASP A 32 10.22 -7.08 6.24
C ASP A 32 10.76 -6.43 4.95
N ALA A 33 9.95 -5.59 4.30
CA ALA A 33 10.38 -4.84 3.13
C ALA A 33 11.33 -3.69 3.49
N HIS A 34 11.36 -3.23 4.75
CA HIS A 34 12.23 -2.11 5.15
C HIS A 34 13.72 -2.48 5.06
N ASP A 35 14.06 -3.75 5.25
CA ASP A 35 15.45 -4.24 5.17
C ASP A 35 15.92 -4.48 3.73
N HIS A 36 14.97 -4.61 2.79
CA HIS A 36 15.24 -5.00 1.41
C HIS A 36 14.96 -3.89 0.38
N THR A 37 14.33 -2.79 0.80
CA THR A 37 13.97 -1.68 -0.08
C THR A 37 14.51 -0.37 0.44
N GLN A 38 15.11 0.43 -0.44
CA GLN A 38 15.64 1.76 -0.09
C GLN A 38 14.52 2.80 0.03
N HIS A 39 13.37 2.55 -0.60
CA HIS A 39 12.22 3.45 -0.63
C HIS A 39 10.92 2.67 -0.46
N GLY A 40 9.95 3.26 0.22
CA GLY A 40 8.64 2.66 0.45
C GLY A 40 7.50 3.65 0.23
N PRO A 41 6.28 3.14 -0.06
CA PRO A 41 5.09 3.97 -0.07
C PRO A 41 4.73 4.40 1.35
N LEU A 42 4.63 5.71 1.56
CA LEU A 42 4.24 6.35 2.82
C LEU A 42 2.82 6.90 2.72
N MET A 43 1.98 6.58 3.70
CA MET A 43 0.65 7.16 3.87
C MET A 43 0.66 8.16 5.01
N LEU A 44 0.14 9.36 4.75
CA LEU A 44 -0.03 10.44 5.72
C LEU A 44 -1.51 10.75 5.88
N ASP A 45 -1.99 10.72 7.12
CA ASP A 45 -3.33 11.17 7.46
C ASP A 45 -3.26 12.62 7.93
N PHE A 46 -3.96 13.51 7.22
CA PHE A 46 -4.04 14.93 7.57
C PHE A 46 -5.26 15.21 8.43
N LYS A 47 -5.14 16.22 9.31
CA LYS A 47 -6.24 16.65 10.18
C LYS A 47 -7.41 17.24 9.39
N THR A 48 -7.13 17.91 8.27
CA THR A 48 -8.16 18.55 7.44
C THR A 48 -8.02 18.16 5.97
N ARG A 49 -9.16 18.18 5.26
CA ARG A 49 -9.20 17.97 3.80
C ARG A 49 -8.41 19.03 3.05
N LYS A 50 -8.40 20.27 3.57
CA LYS A 50 -7.67 21.38 2.96
C LYS A 50 -6.18 21.06 2.95
N ASP A 51 -5.61 20.63 4.07
CA ASP A 51 -4.18 20.32 4.18
C ASP A 51 -3.80 19.16 3.26
N ALA A 52 -4.62 18.11 3.19
CA ALA A 52 -4.40 16.99 2.28
C ALA A 52 -4.41 17.43 0.81
N ASN A 53 -5.39 18.26 0.41
CA ASN A 53 -5.47 18.76 -0.96
C ASN A 53 -4.29 19.68 -1.30
N THR A 54 -3.89 20.57 -0.38
CA THR A 54 -2.70 21.40 -0.58
C THR A 54 -1.45 20.54 -0.75
N ALA A 55 -1.28 19.49 0.06
CA ALA A 55 -0.16 18.56 -0.07
C ALA A 55 -0.18 17.81 -1.42
N ILE A 56 -1.36 17.47 -1.95
CA ILE A 56 -1.51 16.86 -3.28
C ILE A 56 -1.14 17.85 -4.39
N ASP A 57 -1.62 19.09 -4.29
CA ASP A 57 -1.41 20.12 -5.31
C ASP A 57 0.04 20.62 -5.35
N GLN A 58 0.68 20.76 -4.19
CA GLN A 58 2.00 21.37 -4.04
C GLN A 58 3.12 20.35 -3.82
N GLY A 59 2.80 19.14 -3.36
CA GLY A 59 3.77 18.15 -2.89
C GLY A 59 4.22 18.41 -1.45
N LEU A 60 5.18 17.60 -0.99
CA LEU A 60 5.77 17.70 0.34
C LEU A 60 7.29 17.52 0.28
N THR A 61 8.03 18.25 1.10
CA THR A 61 9.44 17.99 1.38
C THR A 61 9.57 17.03 2.56
N ILE A 62 10.24 15.90 2.37
CA ILE A 62 10.51 14.89 3.39
C ILE A 62 12.03 14.64 3.40
N ASP A 63 12.69 14.92 4.52
CA ASP A 63 14.15 14.81 4.67
C ASP A 63 14.93 15.49 3.52
N GLY A 64 14.49 16.69 3.13
CA GLY A 64 15.08 17.48 2.04
C GLY A 64 14.76 16.96 0.63
N THR A 65 13.96 15.90 0.49
CA THR A 65 13.52 15.38 -0.80
C THR A 65 12.11 15.82 -1.10
N TYR A 66 11.88 16.38 -2.29
CA TYR A 66 10.54 16.70 -2.76
C TYR A 66 9.79 15.42 -3.19
N CYS A 67 8.61 15.21 -2.61
CA CYS A 67 7.75 14.07 -2.81
C CYS A 67 6.38 14.53 -3.32
N ARG A 68 5.91 13.96 -4.43
CA ARG A 68 4.52 14.16 -4.88
C ARG A 68 3.57 13.38 -4.00
N ALA A 69 2.52 14.03 -3.50
CA ALA A 69 1.45 13.36 -2.79
C ALA A 69 0.29 13.02 -3.73
N SER A 70 -0.47 11.99 -3.39
CA SER A 70 -1.70 11.60 -4.09
C SER A 70 -2.66 10.96 -3.10
N ILE A 71 -3.95 10.91 -3.47
CA ILE A 71 -4.96 10.20 -2.66
C ILE A 71 -4.62 8.71 -2.67
N TYR A 72 -4.52 8.11 -1.50
CA TYR A 72 -4.37 6.68 -1.38
C TYR A 72 -5.66 5.96 -1.79
N ILE A 73 -5.58 5.15 -2.85
CA ILE A 73 -6.65 4.27 -3.29
C ILE A 73 -6.23 2.84 -2.96
N PRO A 74 -6.82 2.19 -1.94
CA PRO A 74 -6.45 0.84 -1.58
C PRO A 74 -6.72 -0.11 -2.74
N ARG A 75 -5.81 -1.08 -2.94
CA ARG A 75 -6.03 -2.13 -3.94
C ARG A 75 -7.28 -2.91 -3.57
N VAL A 76 -8.11 -3.17 -4.58
CA VAL A 76 -9.26 -4.07 -4.45
C VAL A 76 -8.74 -5.43 -3.98
N PRO A 77 -9.34 -6.06 -2.95
CA PRO A 77 -8.85 -7.33 -2.46
C PRO A 77 -9.02 -8.41 -3.53
N GLN A 78 -8.00 -9.23 -3.71
CA GLN A 78 -8.12 -10.49 -4.45
C GLN A 78 -8.58 -11.59 -3.50
N CYS A 79 -9.59 -12.34 -3.90
CA CYS A 79 -10.06 -13.49 -3.17
C CYS A 79 -9.13 -14.69 -3.41
N PHE A 80 -8.39 -15.14 -2.40
CA PHE A 80 -7.50 -16.30 -2.56
C PHE A 80 -8.22 -17.66 -2.70
N ARG A 81 -9.55 -17.68 -2.60
CA ARG A 81 -10.37 -18.88 -2.83
C ARG A 81 -10.75 -19.02 -4.30
N CYS A 82 -11.42 -18.02 -4.89
CA CYS A 82 -11.89 -18.08 -6.28
C CYS A 82 -11.03 -17.28 -7.27
N GLN A 83 -10.00 -16.56 -6.80
CA GLN A 83 -9.10 -15.69 -7.58
C GLN A 83 -9.74 -14.42 -8.18
N ASP A 84 -11.05 -14.20 -7.99
CA ASP A 84 -11.73 -12.96 -8.36
C ASP A 84 -11.38 -11.79 -7.45
N TRP A 85 -11.77 -10.59 -7.88
CA TRP A 85 -11.55 -9.34 -7.15
C TRP A 85 -12.82 -8.86 -6.43
N GLY A 86 -12.64 -8.09 -5.36
CA GLY A 86 -13.71 -7.33 -4.71
C GLY A 86 -14.26 -7.93 -3.42
N HIS A 87 -13.78 -9.10 -3.01
CA HIS A 87 -14.20 -9.73 -1.76
C HIS A 87 -13.06 -10.55 -1.13
N ARG A 88 -13.20 -10.89 0.15
CA ARG A 88 -12.25 -11.74 0.86
C ARG A 88 -12.66 -13.21 0.77
N ALA A 89 -11.69 -14.11 0.90
CA ALA A 89 -11.96 -15.56 0.90
C ALA A 89 -12.96 -16.00 1.99
N THR A 90 -13.03 -15.28 3.11
CA THR A 90 -13.98 -15.51 4.21
C THR A 90 -15.44 -15.20 3.85
N GLU A 91 -15.65 -14.38 2.82
CA GLU A 91 -16.97 -13.91 2.35
C GLU A 91 -17.32 -14.53 0.98
N CYS A 92 -16.45 -15.38 0.45
CA CYS A 92 -16.55 -15.91 -0.90
C CYS A 92 -17.61 -17.01 -1.00
N THR A 93 -18.55 -16.85 -1.93
CA THR A 93 -19.55 -17.87 -2.30
C THR A 93 -19.21 -18.60 -3.61
N GLY A 94 -18.16 -18.17 -4.30
CA GLY A 94 -17.69 -18.79 -5.55
C GLY A 94 -16.99 -20.14 -5.35
N GLU A 95 -16.83 -20.86 -6.46
CA GLU A 95 -16.07 -22.11 -6.52
C GLU A 95 -14.57 -21.86 -6.28
N ALA A 96 -13.91 -22.84 -5.68
CA ALA A 96 -12.48 -22.75 -5.42
C ALA A 96 -11.69 -22.85 -6.72
N GLN A 97 -10.78 -21.92 -6.92
CA GLN A 97 -9.88 -21.87 -8.06
C GLN A 97 -8.44 -21.70 -7.58
N CYS A 98 -7.56 -22.54 -8.12
CA CYS A 98 -6.17 -22.57 -7.72
C CYS A 98 -5.43 -21.33 -8.21
N GLY A 99 -4.84 -20.54 -7.31
CA GLY A 99 -4.05 -19.36 -7.64
C GLY A 99 -2.74 -19.63 -8.40
N LYS A 100 -2.37 -20.92 -8.58
CA LYS A 100 -1.17 -21.34 -9.32
C LYS A 100 -1.47 -21.83 -10.74
N CYS A 101 -2.53 -22.64 -10.92
CA CYS A 101 -2.86 -23.27 -12.20
C CYS A 101 -4.28 -22.99 -12.71
N ALA A 102 -5.06 -22.17 -12.00
CA ALA A 102 -6.46 -21.89 -12.32
C ALA A 102 -7.41 -23.11 -12.36
N GLY A 103 -7.00 -24.27 -11.85
CA GLY A 103 -7.84 -25.46 -11.74
C GLY A 103 -8.91 -25.36 -10.64
N SER A 104 -9.97 -26.17 -10.75
CA SER A 104 -11.12 -26.24 -9.84
C SER A 104 -10.81 -26.93 -8.50
N HIS A 105 -9.82 -26.41 -7.77
CA HIS A 105 -9.39 -26.89 -6.46
C HIS A 105 -8.79 -25.74 -5.64
N GLU A 106 -8.71 -25.91 -4.32
CA GLU A 106 -8.06 -24.91 -3.48
C GLU A 106 -6.56 -24.84 -3.75
N THR A 107 -5.97 -23.63 -3.66
CA THR A 107 -4.52 -23.44 -3.83
C THR A 107 -3.68 -24.31 -2.88
N SER A 108 -4.20 -24.61 -1.69
CA SER A 108 -3.60 -25.51 -0.69
C SER A 108 -3.47 -26.96 -1.17
N GLN A 109 -4.38 -27.41 -2.05
CA GLN A 109 -4.44 -28.76 -2.61
C GLN A 109 -3.73 -28.88 -3.95
N HIS A 110 -2.97 -27.85 -4.34
CA HIS A 110 -2.34 -27.80 -5.64
C HIS A 110 -1.32 -28.93 -5.83
N SER A 111 -1.65 -29.85 -6.75
CA SER A 111 -0.76 -30.88 -7.26
C SER A 111 -0.81 -30.86 -8.78
N CYS A 112 0.21 -30.30 -9.41
CA CYS A 112 0.29 -30.24 -10.86
C CYS A 112 1.42 -31.11 -11.39
N THR A 113 1.10 -31.92 -12.41
CA THR A 113 2.02 -32.77 -13.17
C THR A 113 2.10 -32.27 -14.61
N HIS A 114 2.55 -31.04 -14.81
CA HIS A 114 2.84 -30.50 -16.14
C HIS A 114 4.34 -30.21 -16.28
N ALA A 115 4.84 -30.25 -17.52
CA ALA A 115 6.27 -30.26 -17.84
C ALA A 115 7.06 -29.07 -17.24
N ASN A 116 6.41 -27.91 -17.06
CA ASN A 116 7.02 -26.74 -16.42
C ASN A 116 6.55 -26.62 -14.96
N PRO A 117 7.43 -26.52 -13.95
CA PRO A 117 7.01 -26.39 -12.56
C PRO A 117 6.19 -25.10 -12.33
N CYS A 118 5.12 -25.18 -11.52
CA CYS A 118 4.42 -24.00 -10.99
C CYS A 118 5.31 -23.33 -9.94
N MET A 119 6.23 -22.47 -10.38
CA MET A 119 7.01 -21.63 -9.48
C MET A 119 6.06 -20.68 -8.72
N PRO A 120 6.27 -20.47 -7.40
CA PRO A 120 5.64 -19.35 -6.70
C PRO A 120 6.01 -18.04 -7.41
N ARG A 121 5.07 -17.08 -7.50
CA ARG A 121 5.42 -15.71 -7.86
C ARG A 121 6.09 -15.08 -6.65
N GLU A 122 7.34 -14.63 -6.81
CA GLU A 122 8.06 -13.77 -5.85
C GLU A 122 7.37 -12.41 -5.71
#